data_AF-A0A7R7VGT9-F1
#
_entry.id   AF-A0A7R7VGT9-F1
#
_cell.length_a   1.000
_cell.length_b   1.000
_cell.length_c   1.000
_cell.angle_alpha   90.00
_cell.angle_beta   90.00
_cell.angle_gamma   90.00
#
_symmetry.space_group_name_H-M   'P 1'
#
loop_
_entity.id
_entity.type
_entity.pdbx_description
1 polymer ?
#
loop_
_entity_poly.entity_id
_entity_poly.type
_entity_poly.pdbx_seq_one_letter_code
_entity_poly.pdbx_strand_id
1 'polypeptide(L)'
;MGAHGESIIWCGQATQLRWLKITYSSGLDLGAVLAGIGANLEAIHILDCEFNAEKPPPQTMYPALKQLSIVDSVSGLLPFRLTTLPSLADLSVRVHPRDFECLEDWPLILEFLSHVPVTLRLSSPWRLKVRQDLPGRLWQVASLPNARIQGRDWREPVICHEGESIADGQVSISN
;
A
#
# COMPACT_ATOMS: atom_id res chain seq x y z
N MET A 1 1.09 4.72 28.98
CA MET A 1 1.38 3.32 29.33
C MET A 1 0.90 2.47 28.16
N GLY A 2 1.81 2.06 27.29
CA GLY A 2 1.53 1.25 26.10
C GLY A 2 2.35 -0.03 26.20
N ALA A 3 1.81 -1.14 25.71
CA ALA A 3 2.42 -2.47 25.78
C ALA A 3 3.90 -2.43 25.32
N HIS A 4 4.80 -2.94 26.15
CA HIS A 4 6.21 -3.11 25.82
C HIS A 4 6.37 -4.27 24.82
N GLY A 5 7.30 -4.11 23.87
CA GLY A 5 7.57 -5.02 22.75
C GLY A 5 8.18 -6.37 23.11
N GLU A 6 7.86 -6.93 24.27
CA GLU A 6 8.28 -8.27 24.66
C GLU A 6 7.05 -9.14 24.91
N SER A 7 6.99 -10.25 24.17
CA SER A 7 6.06 -11.37 24.34
C SER A 7 4.65 -11.20 23.72
N ILE A 8 4.57 -11.07 22.39
CA ILE A 8 3.58 -11.90 21.68
C ILE A 8 4.26 -13.24 21.39
N ILE A 9 4.13 -14.18 22.32
CA ILE A 9 4.60 -15.56 22.13
C ILE A 9 3.53 -16.29 21.33
N TRP A 10 3.71 -16.37 20.01
CA TRP A 10 2.97 -17.30 19.17
C TRP A 10 3.59 -18.70 19.30
N CYS A 11 2.97 -19.56 20.12
CA CYS A 11 3.30 -20.98 20.18
C CYS A 11 2.19 -21.81 19.52
N GLY A 12 2.53 -22.55 18.47
CA GLY A 12 1.62 -23.48 17.80
C GLY A 12 1.22 -23.06 16.39
N GLN A 13 0.33 -23.84 15.77
CA GLN A 13 -0.20 -23.57 14.43
C GLN A 13 -1.69 -23.23 14.49
N ALA A 14 -2.09 -22.18 13.78
CA ALA A 14 -3.47 -21.74 13.65
C ALA A 14 -4.05 -22.22 12.31
N THR A 15 -4.13 -23.54 12.12
CA THR A 15 -4.43 -24.14 10.80
C THR A 15 -5.86 -23.91 10.32
N GLN A 16 -6.78 -23.60 11.23
CA GLN A 16 -8.19 -23.31 10.95
C GLN A 16 -8.49 -21.80 10.91
N LEU A 17 -7.48 -20.95 11.07
CA LEU A 17 -7.68 -19.50 11.05
C LEU A 17 -8.10 -19.06 9.65
N ARG A 18 -9.25 -18.37 9.57
CA ARG A 18 -9.79 -17.84 8.32
C ARG A 18 -9.51 -16.36 8.13
N TRP A 19 -9.35 -15.60 9.22
CA TRP A 19 -9.14 -14.17 9.18
C TRP A 19 -8.05 -13.75 10.15
N LEU A 20 -7.09 -12.97 9.66
CA LEU A 20 -6.05 -12.34 10.45
C LEU A 20 -6.21 -10.82 10.37
N LYS A 21 -6.28 -10.17 11.52
CA LYS A 21 -6.25 -8.71 11.61
C LYS A 21 -5.17 -8.27 12.58
N ILE A 22 -4.26 -7.41 12.13
CA ILE A 22 -3.18 -6.82 12.93
C ILE A 22 -3.30 -5.31 12.80
N THR A 23 -3.32 -4.62 13.94
CA THR A 23 -3.48 -3.16 13.99
C THR A 23 -2.54 -2.52 14.99
N TYR A 24 -2.07 -1.31 14.73
CA TYR A 24 -1.33 -0.49 15.70
C TYR A 24 -0.14 -1.23 16.34
N SER A 25 0.60 -2.00 15.52
CA SER A 25 1.67 -2.88 15.99
C SER A 25 3.01 -2.49 15.36
N SER A 26 4.05 -2.36 16.16
CA SER A 26 5.41 -2.06 15.72
C SER A 26 6.38 -3.14 16.19
N GLY A 27 7.38 -3.49 15.38
CA GLY A 27 8.45 -4.43 15.76
C GLY A 27 8.06 -5.90 15.74
N LEU A 28 6.93 -6.24 15.13
CA LEU A 28 6.47 -7.62 14.99
C LEU A 28 7.18 -8.31 13.82
N ASP A 29 7.60 -9.57 14.00
CA ASP A 29 7.99 -10.45 12.88
C ASP A 29 6.72 -11.02 12.23
N LEU A 30 6.24 -10.34 11.19
CA LEU A 30 5.08 -10.80 10.44
C LEU A 30 5.35 -12.12 9.70
N GLY A 31 6.58 -12.38 9.28
CA GLY A 31 6.96 -13.63 8.62
C GLY A 31 6.75 -14.84 9.53
N ALA A 32 7.19 -14.74 10.80
CA ALA A 32 6.96 -15.78 11.80
C ALA A 32 5.47 -15.99 12.10
N VAL A 33 4.69 -14.91 12.23
CA VAL A 33 3.23 -15.00 12.44
C VAL A 33 2.58 -15.75 11.27
N LEU A 34 2.92 -15.37 10.05
CA LEU A 34 2.41 -15.95 8.81
C LEU A 34 2.79 -17.44 8.65
N ALA A 35 4.01 -17.83 9.03
CA ALA A 35 4.46 -19.22 9.00
C ALA A 35 3.66 -20.16 9.94
N GLY A 36 3.03 -19.61 10.99
CA GLY A 36 2.17 -20.36 11.90
C GLY A 36 0.73 -20.57 11.40
N ILE A 37 0.34 -19.95 10.27
CA ILE A 37 -1.04 -19.93 9.80
C ILE A 37 -1.25 -20.98 8.70
N GLY A 38 -2.40 -21.67 8.75
CA GLY A 38 -2.72 -22.72 7.78
C GLY A 38 -3.27 -22.21 6.44
N ALA A 39 -3.46 -23.16 5.53
CA ALA A 39 -3.94 -22.93 4.17
C ALA A 39 -5.38 -22.39 4.07
N ASN A 40 -6.15 -22.42 5.16
CA ASN A 40 -7.55 -21.98 5.22
C ASN A 40 -7.72 -20.46 5.42
N LEU A 41 -6.62 -19.71 5.47
CA LEU A 41 -6.65 -18.26 5.63
C LEU A 41 -7.29 -17.59 4.41
N GLU A 42 -8.38 -16.86 4.64
CA GLU A 42 -9.17 -16.21 3.60
C GLU A 42 -8.93 -14.71 3.53
N ALA A 43 -8.67 -14.04 4.66
CA ALA A 43 -8.39 -12.61 4.67
C ALA A 43 -7.29 -12.21 5.66
N ILE A 44 -6.47 -11.25 5.23
CA ILE A 44 -5.45 -10.58 6.05
C ILE A 44 -5.71 -9.07 5.99
N HIS A 45 -5.79 -8.45 7.16
CA HIS A 45 -5.94 -7.01 7.32
C HIS A 45 -4.84 -6.46 8.21
N ILE A 46 -4.02 -5.58 7.67
CA ILE A 46 -2.89 -4.95 8.34
C ILE A 46 -3.12 -3.44 8.30
N LEU A 47 -3.22 -2.79 9.46
CA LEU A 47 -3.54 -1.37 9.55
C LEU A 47 -2.64 -0.65 10.56
N ASP A 48 -2.03 0.47 10.16
CA ASP A 48 -1.17 1.30 11.02
C ASP A 48 -0.09 0.48 11.76
N CYS A 49 0.65 -0.37 11.01
CA CYS A 49 1.65 -1.28 11.53
C CYS A 49 3.03 -1.07 10.88
N GLU A 50 4.08 -1.37 11.65
CA GLU A 50 5.47 -1.36 11.20
C GLU A 50 6.15 -2.67 11.59
N PHE A 51 6.57 -3.47 10.60
CA PHE A 51 7.17 -4.78 10.83
C PHE A 51 8.68 -4.75 10.65
N ASN A 52 9.38 -5.62 11.37
CA ASN A 52 10.81 -5.81 11.17
C ASN A 52 11.06 -6.50 9.82
N ALA A 53 12.11 -6.07 9.12
CA ALA A 53 12.60 -6.75 7.92
C ALA A 53 13.36 -8.01 8.32
N GLU A 54 12.63 -9.09 8.60
CA GLU A 54 13.22 -10.39 8.91
C GLU A 54 12.93 -11.40 7.79
N LYS A 55 13.60 -12.56 7.86
CA LYS A 55 13.66 -13.56 6.79
C LYS A 55 12.26 -13.82 6.22
N PRO A 56 12.12 -13.86 4.87
CA PRO A 56 10.84 -14.21 4.29
C PRO A 56 10.41 -15.57 4.84
N PRO A 57 9.12 -15.77 5.14
CA PRO A 57 8.64 -17.06 5.56
C PRO A 57 9.02 -18.10 4.50
N PRO A 58 9.27 -19.38 4.90
CA PRO A 58 9.40 -20.46 3.92
C PRO A 58 8.23 -20.37 2.95
N GLN A 59 8.43 -20.54 1.64
CA GLN A 59 7.40 -20.34 0.61
C GLN A 59 6.02 -20.83 1.07
N THR A 60 5.23 -19.89 1.62
CA THR A 60 3.95 -20.20 2.24
C THR A 60 2.90 -19.83 1.23
N MET A 61 2.10 -20.81 0.84
CA MET A 61 0.97 -20.59 -0.05
C MET A 61 -0.29 -20.41 0.79
N TYR A 62 -1.06 -19.38 0.47
CA TYR A 62 -2.39 -19.16 1.04
C TYR A 62 -3.45 -19.42 -0.04
N PRO A 63 -3.74 -20.69 -0.37
CA PRO A 63 -4.61 -21.04 -1.49
C PRO A 63 -6.06 -20.57 -1.29
N ALA A 64 -6.51 -20.41 -0.04
CA ALA A 64 -7.84 -19.89 0.27
C ALA A 64 -7.90 -18.35 0.35
N LEU A 65 -6.78 -17.65 0.19
CA LEU A 65 -6.73 -16.20 0.39
C LEU A 65 -7.52 -15.48 -0.70
N LYS A 66 -8.50 -14.69 -0.26
CA LYS A 66 -9.37 -13.87 -1.10
C LYS A 66 -9.05 -12.40 -0.96
N GLN A 67 -8.53 -11.98 0.20
CA GLN A 67 -8.33 -10.57 0.50
C GLN A 67 -7.04 -10.33 1.29
N LEU A 68 -6.21 -9.42 0.79
CA LEU A 68 -5.07 -8.86 1.52
C LEU A 68 -5.22 -7.34 1.53
N SER A 69 -5.37 -6.76 2.72
CA SER A 69 -5.51 -5.32 2.90
C SER A 69 -4.38 -4.80 3.75
N ILE A 70 -3.62 -3.86 3.20
CA ILE A 70 -2.50 -3.19 3.84
C ILE A 70 -2.80 -1.70 3.85
N VAL A 71 -2.93 -1.12 5.04
CA VAL A 71 -3.34 0.27 5.23
C VAL A 71 -2.28 0.95 6.09
N ASP A 72 -1.57 1.91 5.51
CA ASP A 72 -0.55 2.68 6.24
C ASP A 72 0.48 1.77 6.92
N SER A 73 0.82 0.65 6.26
CA SER A 73 1.63 -0.44 6.81
C SER A 73 2.49 -1.11 5.75
N VAL A 74 3.18 -0.31 4.92
CA VAL A 74 3.82 -0.80 3.69
C VAL A 74 4.85 -1.93 3.93
N SER A 75 5.51 -1.96 5.09
CA SER A 75 6.43 -3.03 5.50
C SER A 75 5.73 -4.40 5.61
N GLY A 76 4.40 -4.42 5.73
CA GLY A 76 3.59 -5.63 5.68
C GLY A 76 3.60 -6.35 4.33
N LEU A 77 4.15 -5.74 3.27
CA LEU A 77 4.36 -6.40 1.97
C LEU A 77 5.58 -7.35 1.97
N LEU A 78 6.58 -7.09 2.83
CA LEU A 78 7.86 -7.80 2.81
C LEU A 78 7.73 -9.33 2.93
N PRO A 79 6.83 -9.89 3.77
CA PRO A 79 6.69 -11.35 3.86
C PRO A 79 6.08 -12.00 2.62
N PHE A 80 5.36 -11.24 1.79
CA PHE A 80 4.69 -11.77 0.60
C PHE A 80 5.55 -11.71 -0.66
N ARG A 81 6.74 -11.11 -0.60
CA ARG A 81 7.62 -10.89 -1.77
C ARG A 81 8.02 -12.16 -2.52
N LEU A 82 7.96 -13.32 -1.86
CA LEU A 82 8.20 -14.65 -2.45
C LEU A 82 6.95 -15.54 -2.46
N THR A 83 5.78 -14.99 -2.14
CA THR A 83 4.51 -15.71 -2.07
C THR A 83 3.72 -15.53 -3.36
N THR A 84 3.06 -16.60 -3.81
CA THR A 84 2.07 -16.51 -4.87
C THR A 84 0.68 -16.45 -4.24
N LEU A 85 -0.06 -15.36 -4.50
CA LEU A 85 -1.48 -15.29 -4.13
C LEU A 85 -2.34 -15.98 -5.18
N PRO A 86 -3.52 -16.50 -4.80
CA PRO A 86 -4.52 -16.93 -5.75
C PRO A 86 -4.87 -15.81 -6.75
N SER A 87 -5.10 -16.14 -8.01
CA SER A 87 -5.39 -15.15 -9.07
C SER A 87 -6.65 -14.30 -8.84
N LEU A 88 -7.57 -14.80 -8.00
CA LEU A 88 -8.80 -14.11 -7.59
C LEU A 88 -8.66 -13.33 -6.29
N ALA A 89 -7.47 -13.32 -5.66
CA ALA A 89 -7.25 -12.56 -4.45
C ALA A 89 -7.22 -11.05 -4.77
N ASP A 90 -7.94 -10.26 -3.98
CA ASP A 90 -7.91 -8.81 -4.06
C ASP A 90 -6.84 -8.28 -3.09
N LEU A 91 -5.83 -7.59 -3.65
CA LEU A 91 -4.84 -6.87 -2.87
C LEU A 91 -5.22 -5.39 -2.83
N SER A 92 -5.52 -4.87 -1.65
CA SER A 92 -5.72 -3.43 -1.46
C SER A 92 -4.59 -2.84 -0.62
N VAL A 93 -3.94 -1.81 -1.16
CA VAL A 93 -2.86 -1.11 -0.47
C VAL A 93 -3.21 0.37 -0.38
N ARG A 94 -3.27 0.91 0.84
CA ARG A 94 -3.39 2.33 1.12
C ARG A 94 -2.06 2.81 1.70
N VAL A 95 -1.44 3.80 1.06
CA VAL A 95 -0.08 4.24 1.38
C VAL A 95 0.07 5.75 1.37
N HIS A 96 1.12 6.24 2.02
CA HIS A 96 1.66 7.57 1.78
C HIS A 96 2.55 7.57 0.53
N PRO A 97 2.73 8.73 -0.12
CA PRO A 97 3.46 8.80 -1.40
C PRO A 97 4.87 8.19 -1.38
N ARG A 98 5.57 8.30 -0.24
CA ARG A 98 6.98 7.89 -0.08
C ARG A 98 7.16 6.52 0.56
N ASP A 99 6.08 5.84 0.94
CA ASP A 99 6.15 4.59 1.69
C ASP A 99 6.96 3.50 0.96
N PHE A 100 6.85 3.43 -0.37
CA PHE A 100 7.59 2.45 -1.17
C PHE A 100 9.10 2.72 -1.27
N GLU A 101 9.55 3.96 -1.04
CA GLU A 101 10.97 4.34 -1.20
C GLU A 101 11.86 3.68 -0.16
N CYS A 102 11.32 3.41 1.03
CA CYS A 102 12.03 2.77 2.13
C CYS A 102 11.92 1.25 2.12
N LEU A 103 11.17 0.64 1.19
CA LEU A 103 11.06 -0.81 1.14
C LEU A 103 12.35 -1.46 0.67
N GLU A 104 12.80 -2.45 1.43
CA GLU A 104 13.83 -3.38 1.00
C GLU A 104 13.28 -4.36 -0.05
N ASP A 105 14.18 -5.08 -0.74
CA ASP A 105 13.84 -6.10 -1.73
C ASP A 105 12.83 -5.63 -2.81
N TRP A 106 12.92 -4.35 -3.18
CA TRP A 106 11.98 -3.70 -4.07
C TRP A 106 11.69 -4.45 -5.39
N PRO A 107 12.68 -5.01 -6.11
CA PRO A 107 12.40 -5.77 -7.33
C PRO A 107 11.45 -6.96 -7.09
N LEU A 108 11.60 -7.67 -5.97
CA LEU A 108 10.74 -8.80 -5.59
C LEU A 108 9.34 -8.34 -5.20
N ILE A 109 9.25 -7.21 -4.48
CA ILE A 109 7.96 -6.59 -4.16
C ILE A 109 7.23 -6.17 -5.43
N LEU A 110 7.93 -5.54 -6.37
CA LEU A 110 7.35 -5.11 -7.63
C LEU A 110 6.91 -6.30 -8.49
N GLU A 111 7.72 -7.35 -8.56
CA GLU A 111 7.39 -8.61 -9.23
C GLU A 111 6.11 -9.23 -8.61
N PHE A 112 6.08 -9.38 -7.29
CA PHE A 112 4.89 -9.83 -6.56
C PHE A 112 3.64 -9.00 -6.91
N LEU A 113 3.76 -7.67 -6.84
CA LEU A 113 2.66 -6.75 -7.17
C LEU A 113 2.23 -6.85 -8.63
N SER A 114 3.10 -7.24 -9.55
CA SER A 114 2.77 -7.38 -10.98
C SER A 114 1.90 -8.61 -11.31
N HIS A 115 1.84 -9.59 -10.41
CA HIS A 115 1.11 -10.85 -10.62
C HIS A 115 -0.30 -10.87 -9.99
N VAL A 116 -0.65 -9.87 -9.19
CA VAL A 116 -1.89 -9.87 -8.39
C VAL A 116 -2.71 -8.60 -8.64
N PRO A 117 -4.03 -8.66 -8.84
CA PRO A 117 -4.84 -7.45 -8.95
C PRO A 117 -4.64 -6.54 -7.73
N VAL A 118 -4.11 -5.33 -7.94
CA VAL A 118 -3.77 -4.40 -6.85
C VAL A 118 -4.63 -3.14 -6.92
N THR A 119 -5.37 -2.86 -5.86
CA THR A 119 -6.09 -1.60 -5.67
C THR A 119 -5.25 -0.67 -4.81
N LEU A 120 -4.72 0.40 -5.42
CA LEU A 120 -3.85 1.38 -4.77
C LEU A 120 -4.64 2.62 -4.38
N ARG A 121 -4.48 3.07 -3.12
CA ARG A 121 -5.10 4.27 -2.55
C ARG A 121 -4.05 5.11 -1.84
N LEU A 122 -4.25 6.43 -1.83
CA LEU A 122 -3.40 7.35 -1.07
C LEU A 122 -4.05 7.71 0.26
N SER A 123 -3.22 7.88 1.29
CA SER A 123 -3.72 8.07 2.66
C SER A 123 -4.16 9.48 3.02
N SER A 124 -3.91 10.47 2.16
CA SER A 124 -4.34 11.84 2.42
C SER A 124 -4.57 12.63 1.11
N PRO A 125 -5.36 13.72 1.16
CA PRO A 125 -5.58 14.63 0.04
C PRO A 125 -4.38 15.53 -0.14
N TRP A 126 -3.27 14.96 -0.62
CA TRP A 126 -2.16 15.77 -1.08
C TRP A 126 -2.55 16.39 -2.42
N ARG A 127 -2.43 17.71 -2.54
CA ARG A 127 -2.47 18.42 -3.83
C ARG A 127 -1.19 18.12 -4.63
N LEU A 128 -0.90 16.85 -4.87
CA LEU A 128 0.17 16.46 -5.76
C LEU A 128 -0.30 16.81 -7.18
N LYS A 129 0.51 17.55 -7.93
CA LYS A 129 0.38 17.57 -9.39
C LYS A 129 0.83 16.18 -9.84
N VAL A 130 -0.13 15.25 -9.89
CA VAL A 130 0.00 13.77 -9.90
C VAL A 130 0.98 13.19 -10.92
N ARG A 131 1.50 13.98 -11.88
CA ARG A 131 2.42 13.50 -12.91
C ARG A 131 3.90 13.84 -12.73
N GLN A 132 4.28 14.81 -11.90
CA GLN A 132 5.69 15.26 -11.84
C GLN A 132 6.38 15.02 -10.49
N ASP A 133 5.62 14.82 -9.41
CA ASP A 133 6.18 14.74 -8.05
C ASP A 133 5.98 13.38 -7.35
N LEU A 134 5.45 12.37 -8.06
CA LEU A 134 5.31 11.03 -7.47
C LEU A 134 6.67 10.37 -7.32
N PRO A 135 6.99 9.78 -6.14
CA PRO A 135 8.20 9.00 -5.97
C PRO A 135 8.28 7.86 -6.98
N GLY A 136 9.50 7.56 -7.43
CA GLY A 136 9.75 6.66 -8.55
C GLY A 136 9.13 5.27 -8.35
N ARG A 137 9.16 4.74 -7.12
CA ARG A 137 8.63 3.40 -6.83
C ARG A 137 7.12 3.37 -6.76
N LEU A 138 6.49 4.41 -6.21
CA LEU A 138 5.02 4.53 -6.24
C LEU A 138 4.51 4.59 -7.68
N TRP A 139 5.21 5.35 -8.55
CA TRP A 139 4.86 5.42 -9.97
C TRP A 139 5.00 4.05 -10.67
N GLN A 140 6.03 3.27 -10.32
CA GLN A 140 6.19 1.91 -10.84
C GLN A 140 5.00 1.01 -10.50
N VAL A 141 4.47 1.04 -9.26
CA VAL A 141 3.25 0.30 -8.91
C VAL A 141 2.03 0.83 -9.65
N ALA A 142 1.87 2.15 -9.68
CA ALA A 142 0.73 2.80 -10.34
C ALA A 142 0.68 2.52 -11.86
N SER A 143 1.83 2.24 -12.47
CA SER A 143 1.97 1.94 -13.90
C SER A 143 1.77 0.46 -14.25
N LEU A 144 1.56 -0.42 -13.26
CA LEU A 144 1.34 -1.84 -13.53
C LEU A 144 -0.01 -2.07 -14.24
N PRO A 145 -0.09 -3.01 -15.20
CA PRO A 145 -1.32 -3.27 -15.97
C PRO A 145 -2.49 -3.79 -15.11
N ASN A 146 -2.16 -4.40 -13.98
CA ASN A 146 -3.06 -4.98 -12.99
C ASN A 146 -3.32 -4.03 -11.80
N ALA A 147 -2.78 -2.80 -11.82
CA ALA A 147 -3.03 -1.79 -10.82
C ALA A 147 -4.31 -1.00 -11.12
N ARG A 148 -5.14 -0.85 -10.09
CA ARG A 148 -6.34 -0.01 -10.08
C ARG A 148 -6.11 1.12 -9.10
N ILE A 149 -6.02 2.32 -9.64
CA ILE A 149 -5.84 3.53 -8.86
C ILE A 149 -7.22 4.01 -8.38
N GLN A 150 -7.38 4.20 -7.07
CA GLN A 150 -8.62 4.71 -6.47
C GLN A 150 -8.34 5.92 -5.57
N GLY A 151 -9.25 6.90 -5.63
CA GLY A 151 -9.18 8.14 -4.85
C GLY A 151 -9.20 9.39 -5.74
N ARG A 152 -9.77 10.49 -5.23
CA ARG A 152 -9.78 11.79 -5.94
C ARG A 152 -8.39 12.41 -6.02
N ASP A 153 -7.48 11.95 -5.17
CA ASP A 153 -6.12 12.49 -5.01
C ASP A 153 -5.18 12.11 -6.17
N TRP A 154 -5.68 11.30 -7.12
CA TRP A 154 -4.99 10.91 -8.35
C TRP A 154 -5.44 11.72 -9.60
N ARG A 155 -6.38 12.68 -9.48
CA ARG A 155 -6.88 13.44 -10.64
C ARG A 155 -6.06 14.70 -10.94
N GLU A 156 -6.05 15.03 -12.24
CA GLU A 156 -5.27 16.03 -12.98
C GLU A 156 -5.21 17.44 -12.36
N PRO A 157 -4.19 18.25 -12.76
CA PRO A 157 -4.12 19.65 -12.37
C PRO A 157 -5.43 20.35 -12.70
N VAL A 158 -5.96 21.11 -11.74
CA VAL A 158 -6.89 22.19 -12.07
C VAL A 158 -6.15 23.06 -13.08
N ILE A 159 -6.58 23.01 -14.34
CA ILE A 159 -6.21 24.00 -15.33
C ILE A 159 -6.74 25.31 -14.74
N CYS A 160 -5.85 26.12 -14.16
CA CYS A 160 -6.15 27.52 -13.99
C CYS A 160 -6.33 28.05 -15.41
N HIS A 161 -7.57 28.27 -15.83
CA HIS A 161 -7.81 29.16 -16.94
C HIS A 161 -7.32 30.55 -16.49
N GLU A 162 -6.05 30.85 -16.75
CA GLU A 162 -5.66 32.24 -16.97
C GLU A 162 -6.33 32.64 -18.28
N GLY A 163 -7.44 33.33 -18.13
CA GLY A 163 -8.23 33.82 -19.24
C GLY A 163 -9.35 34.70 -18.74
N GLU A 164 -9.02 35.94 -18.37
CA GLU A 164 -9.71 37.09 -18.97
C GLU A 164 -8.91 38.38 -18.76
N SER A 165 -8.33 38.82 -19.87
CA SER A 165 -7.90 40.18 -20.13
C SER A 165 -9.08 41.13 -19.98
N ILE A 166 -9.07 41.99 -18.95
CA ILE A 166 -9.85 43.23 -18.99
C ILE A 166 -8.91 44.29 -19.59
N ALA A 167 -9.14 44.58 -20.87
CA ALA A 167 -8.64 45.78 -21.51
C ALA A 167 -9.32 46.98 -20.85
N ASP A 168 -8.61 47.64 -19.93
CA ASP A 168 -9.05 48.92 -19.39
C ASP A 168 -8.66 50.02 -20.38
N GLY A 169 -9.65 50.45 -21.16
CA GLY A 169 -9.54 51.61 -22.03
C GLY A 169 -9.58 52.89 -21.21
N GLN A 170 -8.43 53.53 -21.03
CA GLN A 170 -8.35 54.94 -20.66
C GLN A 170 -7.99 55.77 -21.90
N VAL A 171 -8.99 56.44 -22.48
CA VAL A 171 -8.79 57.61 -23.34
C VAL A 171 -9.18 58.83 -22.51
N SER A 172 -8.17 59.64 -22.19
CA SER A 172 -8.32 60.93 -21.53
C SER A 172 -9.00 61.93 -22.47
N ILE A 173 -10.03 62.63 -21.96
CA ILE A 173 -10.52 63.88 -22.55
C ILE A 173 -10.48 64.93 -21.44
N SER A 174 -9.61 65.92 -21.61
CA SER A 174 -9.61 67.15 -20.81
C SER A 174 -10.27 68.25 -21.64
N ASN A 175 -11.19 69.00 -21.03
CA ASN A 175 -11.76 70.24 -21.56
C ASN A 175 -10.70 71.32 -21.76
#